data_AF-A0A2U8TT78-F1
#
_entry.id   AF-A0A2U8TT78-F1
#
_cell.length_a   1.000
_cell.length_b   1.000
_cell.length_c   1.000
_cell.angle_alpha   90.00
_cell.angle_beta   90.00
_cell.angle_gamma   90.00
#
_symmetry.space_group_name_H-M   'P 1'
#
loop_
_entity.id
_entity.type
_entity.pdbx_description
1 polymer ?
#
loop_
_entity_poly.entity_id
_entity_poly.type
_entity_poly.pdbx_seq_one_letter_code
_entity_poly.pdbx_strand_id
1 'polypeptide(L)' 'MMSRFVVVPAIPTETGSMRNGSRFYCQTVPIGFNLYDNEEKLRLKTTYQIREEAEGVVA' A
#
# COMPACT_ATOMS: atom_id res chain seq x y z
N MET A 1 4.98 22.99 -6.81
CA MET A 1 6.00 21.99 -6.47
C MET A 1 5.26 20.72 -6.09
N MET A 2 5.51 19.59 -6.74
CA MET A 2 4.89 18.32 -6.34
C MET A 2 5.74 17.71 -5.22
N SER A 3 5.12 17.21 -4.16
CA SER A 3 5.84 16.49 -3.10
C SER A 3 6.55 15.27 -3.70
N ARG A 4 7.79 15.03 -3.28
CA ARG A 4 8.54 13.85 -3.73
C ARG A 4 7.83 12.57 -3.31
N PHE A 5 7.38 12.46 -2.06
CA PHE A 5 6.63 11.29 -1.63
C PHE A 5 5.16 11.59 -1.38
N VAL A 6 4.31 10.61 -1.69
CA VAL A 6 2.86 10.66 -1.49
C VAL A 6 2.43 9.43 -0.72
N VAL A 7 1.55 9.61 0.26
CA VAL A 7 0.98 8.51 1.02
C VAL A 7 -0.11 7.81 0.20
N VAL A 8 -0.02 6.49 0.08
CA VAL A 8 -0.92 5.65 -0.72
C VAL A 8 -1.35 4.40 0.07
N PRO A 9 -2.57 3.85 -0.13
CA PRO A 9 -3.05 2.66 0.61
C PRO A 9 -2.20 1.44 0.30
N ALA A 10 -1.61 0.78 1.31
CA ALA A 10 -0.56 -0.24 1.16
C ALA A 10 -0.91 -1.32 0.14
N ILE A 11 0.10 -1.89 -0.52
CA ILE A 11 -0.11 -3.04 -1.41
C ILE A 11 -0.79 -4.14 -0.59
N PRO A 12 -2.01 -4.57 -0.97
CA PRO A 12 -2.70 -5.64 -0.27
C PRO A 12 -1.85 -6.89 -0.30
N THR A 13 -1.62 -7.49 0.87
CA THR A 13 -0.89 -8.76 0.94
C THR A 13 -1.89 -9.89 0.79
N GLU A 14 -1.64 -10.80 -0.15
CA GLU A 14 -2.47 -11.99 -0.30
C GLU A 14 -2.33 -12.86 0.94
N THR A 15 -3.45 -13.09 1.61
CA THR A 15 -3.52 -13.87 2.85
C THR A 15 -4.15 -15.24 2.60
N GLY A 16 -4.72 -15.44 1.42
CA GLY A 16 -5.28 -16.69 0.97
C GLY A 16 -5.96 -16.54 -0.38
N SER A 17 -6.51 -17.64 -0.88
CA SER A 17 -7.39 -17.62 -2.04
C SER A 17 -8.67 -18.38 -1.73
N MET A 18 -9.79 -17.84 -2.19
CA MET A 18 -11.09 -18.49 -2.14
C MET A 18 -11.48 -18.94 -3.54
N ARG A 19 -12.02 -20.16 -3.63
CA ARG A 19 -12.61 -20.69 -4.85
C ARG A 19 -14.12 -20.74 -4.71
N ASN A 20 -14.83 -20.12 -5.64
CA ASN A 20 -16.29 -20.23 -5.76
C ASN A 20 -16.64 -20.80 -7.13
N GLY A 21 -16.85 -22.12 -7.18
CA GLY A 21 -17.04 -22.86 -8.44
C GLY A 21 -15.77 -22.83 -9.32
N SER A 22 -15.87 -22.25 -10.51
CA SER A 22 -14.72 -22.04 -11.42
C SER A 22 -13.97 -20.73 -11.19
N ARG A 23 -14.50 -19.84 -10.33
CA ARG A 23 -13.90 -18.52 -10.07
C ARG A 23 -12.90 -18.59 -8.93
N PHE A 24 -11.77 -17.90 -9.11
CA PHE A 24 -10.73 -17.71 -8.11
C PHE A 24 -10.73 -16.26 -7.64
N TYR A 25 -10.73 -16.06 -6.32
CA TYR A 25 -10.65 -14.76 -5.68
C TYR A 25 -9.46 -14.76 -4.72
N CYS A 26 -8.53 -13.81 -4.87
CA CYS A 26 -7.49 -13.59 -3.88
C CYS A 26 -8.12 -12.90 -2.67
N GLN A 27 -7.94 -13.47 -1.48
CA GLN A 27 -8.21 -12.76 -0.24
C GLN A 27 -7.00 -11.89 0.07
N THR A 28 -7.22 -10.59 0.12
CA THR A 28 -6.18 -9.63 0.47
C THR A 28 -6.66 -8.80 1.64
N VAL A 29 -5.75 -8.45 2.54
CA VAL A 29 -6.04 -7.49 3.61
C VAL A 29 -5.16 -6.26 3.35
N PRO A 30 -5.75 -5.07 3.12
CA PRO A 30 -5.00 -3.83 3.14
C PRO A 30 -4.78 -3.42 4.60
N ILE A 31 -3.56 -3.59 5.13
CA ILE A 31 -3.25 -3.40 6.56
C ILE A 31 -2.61 -2.02 6.84
N GLY A 32 -2.54 -1.10 5.87
CA GLY A 32 -1.93 0.20 6.14
C GLY A 32 -1.67 1.09 4.94
N PHE A 33 -0.56 1.84 5.00
CA PHE A 33 -0.14 2.83 4.01
C PHE A 33 1.32 2.61 3.60
N ASN A 34 1.65 2.90 2.35
CA ASN A 34 3.04 3.04 1.89
C ASN A 34 3.27 4.46 1.38
N LEU A 35 4.54 4.77 1.12
CA LEU A 35 4.94 5.95 0.38
C LEU A 35 5.21 5.61 -1.09
N TYR A 36 4.76 6.48 -1.97
CA TYR A 36 5.08 6.46 -3.40
C TYR A 36 6.05 7.60 -3.71
N ASP A 37 7.22 7.27 -4.25
CA ASP A 37 8.20 8.24 -4.72
C ASP A 37 7.83 8.69 -6.14
N ASN A 38 7.45 9.96 -6.29
CA ASN A 38 7.10 10.58 -7.55
C ASN A 38 8.29 10.83 -8.48
N GLU A 39 9.52 10.90 -7.96
CA GLU A 39 10.74 11.07 -8.75
C GLU A 39 11.19 9.73 -9.32
N GLU A 40 11.38 8.74 -8.45
CA GLU A 40 11.83 7.39 -8.83
C GLU A 40 10.70 6.51 -9.42
N LYS A 41 9.45 7.02 -9.38
CA LYS A 41 8.24 6.35 -9.88
C LYS A 41 8.01 4.97 -9.27
N LEU A 42 8.41 4.79 -8.01
CA LEU A 42 8.33 3.51 -7.32
C LEU A 42 7.64 3.63 -5.97
N ARG A 43 7.16 2.48 -5.50
CA ARG A 43 6.51 2.36 -4.20
C ARG A 43 7.49 1.79 -3.18
N LEU A 44 7.63 2.47 -2.04
CA LEU A 44 8.46 2.00 -0.94
C LEU A 44 7.79 0.80 -0.26
N LYS A 45 8.60 -0.18 0.16
CA LYS A 45 8.12 -1.43 0.80
C LYS A 45 7.70 -1.24 2.25
N THR A 46 8.12 -0.14 2.88
CA THR A 46 7.76 0.20 4.26
C THR A 46 6.25 0.41 4.38
N THR A 47 5.63 -0.29 5.34
CA THR A 47 4.20 -0.21 5.60
C THR A 47 3.97 0.45 6.95
N TYR A 48 3.20 1.52 6.95
CA TYR A 48 2.76 2.26 8.12
C TYR A 48 1.34 1.84 8.47
N GLN A 49 1.03 1.68 9.75
CA GLN A 49 -0.29 1.20 10.16
C GLN A 49 -1.34 2.30 10.02
N ILE A 50 -0.96 3.53 10.33
CA ILE A 50 -1.83 4.71 10.28
C ILE A 50 -1.27 5.76 9.33
N ARG A 51 -2.17 6.55 8.73
CA ARG A 51 -1.79 7.55 7.73
C ARG A 51 -0.90 8.64 8.32
N GLU A 52 -1.15 9.06 9.55
CA GLU A 52 -0.39 10.11 10.26
C GLU A 52 1.07 9.73 10.45
N GLU A 53 1.35 8.45 10.70
CA GLU A 53 2.71 7.91 10.81
C GLU A 53 3.46 8.03 9.47
N ALA A 54 2.78 7.68 8.36
CA ALA A 54 3.35 7.84 7.03
C ALA A 54 3.56 9.32 6.67
N GLU A 55 2.60 10.18 6.99
CA GLU A 55 2.68 11.63 6.74
C GLU A 55 3.80 12.29 7.54
N GLY A 56 4.02 11.88 8.79
CA GLY A 56 5.10 12.38 9.64
C GLY A 56 6.52 12.09 9.11
N VAL A 57 6.68 11.14 8.20
CA VAL A 57 7.96 10.84 7.54
C VAL A 57 8.22 11.75 6.33
N VAL A 58 7.17 12.28 5.72
CA VAL A 58 7.25 13.13 4.51
C VAL A 58 7.03 14.61 4.78
N ALA A 59 6.63 14.96 6.00
CA ALA A 59 6.37 16.33 6.44
C ALA A 59 7.64 17.18 6.53
#